data_AF-A0AA35RNJ8-F1
#
_entry.id   AF-A0AA35RNJ8-F1
#
_cell.length_a   1.000
_cell.length_b   1.000
_cell.length_c   1.000
_cell.angle_alpha   90.00
_cell.angle_beta   90.00
_cell.angle_gamma   90.00
#
_symmetry.space_group_name_H-M   'P 1'
#
loop_
_entity.id
_entity.type
_entity.pdbx_description
1 polymer ?
#
loop_
_entity_poly.entity_id
_entity_poly.type
_entity_poly.pdbx_seq_one_letter_code
_entity_poly.pdbx_strand_id
1 'polypeptide(L)'
;MAVEFMTGLLDWLKEEKKLHRKYAYKILLRSKEIFEAQPSLVAVSIPDSSDRFTVCGDIHGQFYDLLNIFTLNGLPSQDNPYLFNGDFVDRGSFSVEVILSLLGFKVLYPDHFFMSRGNHESINMNQMYGFEGEVRAKYSQQMWDLFTEIFNWLPLAHLLQSRVLVTHGGLFSRDGVKVSELVDIDRNRQPPEEGWYSTVLRPLRRKVGTPLYSALSGGRLVLQRTPPSPLPTAVDHS
;
A
#
# COMPACT_ATOMS: atom_id res chain seq x y z
N MET A 1 2.86 0.98 -20.17
CA MET A 1 1.49 0.45 -20.01
C MET A 1 0.53 1.60 -20.29
N ALA A 2 -0.65 1.35 -20.84
CA ALA A 2 -1.60 2.41 -21.20
C ALA A 2 -2.83 2.35 -20.26
N VAL A 3 -3.56 3.46 -20.14
CA VAL A 3 -4.75 3.55 -19.28
C VAL A 3 -5.83 2.57 -19.74
N GLU A 4 -5.99 2.43 -21.05
CA GLU A 4 -6.95 1.54 -21.71
C GLU A 4 -6.67 0.06 -21.39
N PHE A 5 -5.40 -0.31 -21.23
CA PHE A 5 -5.03 -1.64 -20.78
C PHE A 5 -5.49 -1.89 -19.35
N MET A 6 -5.33 -0.90 -18.46
CA MET A 6 -5.74 -1.04 -17.07
C MET A 6 -7.25 -1.10 -16.92
N THR A 7 -8.01 -0.25 -17.62
CA THR A 7 -9.48 -0.33 -17.59
C THR A 7 -9.98 -1.65 -18.15
N GLY A 8 -9.42 -2.09 -19.29
CA GLY A 8 -9.75 -3.40 -19.86
C GLY A 8 -9.35 -4.58 -18.97
N LEU A 9 -8.24 -4.47 -18.23
CA LEU A 9 -7.84 -5.47 -17.24
C LEU A 9 -8.85 -5.55 -16.09
N LEU A 10 -9.26 -4.41 -15.53
CA LEU A 10 -10.24 -4.38 -14.43
C LEU A 10 -11.56 -5.02 -14.86
N ASP A 11 -12.07 -4.69 -16.05
CA ASP A 11 -13.30 -5.28 -16.59
C ASP A 11 -13.14 -6.79 -16.83
N TRP A 12 -12.00 -7.22 -17.38
CA TRP A 12 -11.70 -8.64 -17.60
C TRP A 12 -11.69 -9.43 -16.28
N LEU A 13 -11.05 -8.91 -15.24
CA LEU A 13 -10.99 -9.54 -13.93
C LEU A 13 -12.34 -9.48 -13.20
N LYS A 14 -13.15 -8.45 -13.43
CA LYS A 14 -14.52 -8.32 -12.89
C LYS A 14 -15.46 -9.38 -13.45
N GLU A 15 -15.21 -9.83 -14.68
CA GLU A 15 -15.88 -10.99 -15.28
C GLU A 15 -15.25 -12.33 -14.87
N GLU A 16 -14.41 -12.33 -13.83
CA GLU A 16 -13.70 -13.50 -13.28
C GLU A 16 -12.79 -14.21 -14.30
N LYS A 17 -12.37 -13.49 -15.34
CA LYS A 17 -11.47 -14.04 -16.35
C LYS A 17 -10.03 -13.88 -15.90
N LYS A 18 -9.23 -14.92 -16.16
CA LYS A 18 -7.81 -14.94 -15.80
C LYS A 18 -6.97 -14.14 -16.80
N LEU A 19 -6.11 -13.23 -16.32
CA LEU A 19 -5.12 -12.56 -17.16
C LEU A 19 -4.10 -13.59 -17.69
N HIS A 20 -3.81 -13.56 -18.99
CA HIS A 20 -2.83 -14.48 -19.59
C HIS A 20 -1.44 -14.32 -18.95
N ARG A 21 -0.79 -15.45 -18.61
CA ARG A 21 0.48 -15.51 -17.85
C ARG A 21 1.58 -14.58 -18.38
N LYS A 22 1.70 -14.42 -19.70
CA LYS A 22 2.69 -13.53 -20.35
C LYS A 22 2.53 -12.08 -19.91
N TYR A 23 1.29 -11.60 -19.76
CA TYR A 23 1.03 -10.23 -19.33
C TYR A 23 1.22 -10.07 -17.82
N ALA A 24 0.81 -11.07 -17.02
CA ALA A 24 1.10 -11.10 -15.59
C ALA A 24 2.61 -11.02 -15.31
N TYR A 25 3.43 -11.84 -15.98
CA TYR A 25 4.90 -11.77 -15.86
C TYR A 25 5.46 -10.39 -16.24
N LYS A 26 4.94 -9.76 -17.30
CA LYS A 26 5.38 -8.41 -17.69
C LYS A 26 5.07 -7.36 -16.61
N ILE A 27 3.90 -7.43 -15.99
CA ILE A 27 3.53 -6.54 -14.87
C ILE A 27 4.49 -6.77 -13.69
N LEU A 28 4.72 -8.04 -13.33
CA LEU A 28 5.56 -8.41 -12.21
C LEU A 28 7.02 -7.98 -12.40
N LEU A 29 7.64 -8.32 -13.53
CA LEU A 29 9.03 -7.92 -13.80
C LEU A 29 9.19 -6.40 -13.81
N ARG A 30 8.25 -5.67 -14.43
CA ARG A 30 8.36 -4.21 -14.48
C ARG A 30 8.12 -3.55 -13.11
N SER A 31 7.21 -4.08 -12.31
CA SER A 31 7.00 -3.58 -10.94
C SER A 31 8.18 -3.89 -10.04
N LYS A 32 8.81 -5.07 -10.18
CA LYS A 32 10.06 -5.44 -9.48
C LYS A 32 11.15 -4.40 -9.73
N GLU A 33 11.43 -4.07 -10.99
CA GLU A 33 12.43 -3.05 -11.37
C GLU A 33 12.15 -1.69 -10.70
N ILE A 34 10.87 -1.30 -10.61
CA ILE A 34 10.49 -0.04 -9.96
C ILE A 34 10.77 -0.11 -8.45
N PHE A 35 10.36 -1.19 -7.77
CA PHE A 35 10.55 -1.31 -6.34
C PHE A 35 12.02 -1.49 -5.94
N GLU A 36 12.83 -2.18 -6.73
CA GLU A 36 14.28 -2.33 -6.52
C GLU A 36 15.00 -0.97 -6.50
N ALA A 37 14.57 -0.03 -7.33
CA ALA A 37 15.12 1.32 -7.38
C ALA A 37 14.64 2.23 -6.23
N GLN A 38 13.61 1.83 -5.47
CA GLN A 38 13.06 2.65 -4.40
C GLN A 38 13.78 2.41 -3.05
N PRO A 39 13.88 3.45 -2.20
CA PRO A 39 14.34 3.28 -0.81
C PRO A 39 13.30 2.56 0.05
N SER A 40 13.71 2.08 1.22
CA SER A 40 12.82 1.42 2.18
C SER A 40 11.78 2.36 2.81
N LEU A 41 12.12 3.65 2.89
CA LEU A 41 11.21 4.75 3.20
C LEU A 41 11.08 5.66 1.97
N VAL A 42 9.88 5.74 1.40
CA VAL A 42 9.61 6.60 0.25
C VAL A 42 9.07 7.95 0.73
N ALA A 43 9.82 9.02 0.46
CA ALA A 43 9.33 10.39 0.65
C ALA A 43 8.41 10.78 -0.51
N VAL A 44 7.20 11.24 -0.19
CA VAL A 44 6.19 11.62 -1.18
C VAL A 44 5.89 13.11 -1.07
N SER A 45 6.15 13.84 -2.15
CA SER A 45 5.71 15.22 -2.32
C SER A 45 4.39 15.20 -3.09
N ILE A 46 3.33 15.71 -2.48
CA ILE A 46 2.01 15.82 -3.12
C ILE A 46 2.04 17.11 -3.97
N PRO A 47 1.90 17.03 -5.30
CA PRO A 47 1.91 18.21 -6.16
C PRO A 47 0.83 19.22 -5.76
N ASP A 48 1.09 20.51 -5.95
CA ASP A 48 0.07 21.54 -5.72
C ASP A 48 -1.10 21.44 -6.71
N SER A 49 -0.91 20.77 -7.85
CA SER A 49 -1.96 20.44 -8.81
C SER A 49 -2.88 19.30 -8.35
N SER A 50 -2.48 18.52 -7.34
CA SER A 50 -3.29 17.44 -6.78
C SER A 50 -4.07 17.97 -5.58
N ASP A 51 -5.40 18.06 -5.73
CA ASP A 51 -6.28 18.51 -4.64
C ASP A 51 -6.36 17.50 -3.48
N ARG A 52 -5.97 16.24 -3.72
CA ARG A 52 -6.05 15.16 -2.75
C ARG A 52 -4.95 14.12 -2.91
N PHE A 53 -4.70 13.39 -1.84
CA PHE A 53 -3.91 12.17 -1.80
C PHE A 53 -4.67 11.12 -1.00
N THR A 54 -4.90 9.94 -1.59
CA THR A 54 -5.75 8.92 -0.98
C THR A 54 -4.91 7.82 -0.35
N VAL A 55 -5.10 7.57 0.94
CA VAL A 55 -4.48 6.42 1.64
C VAL A 55 -5.55 5.36 1.88
N CYS A 56 -5.30 4.15 1.39
CA CYS A 56 -6.12 2.95 1.59
C CYS A 56 -5.38 2.00 2.53
N GLY A 57 -6.10 1.39 3.48
CA GLY A 57 -5.60 0.28 4.28
C GLY A 57 -5.78 -1.07 3.59
N ASP A 58 -5.94 -2.10 4.41
CA ASP A 58 -6.05 -3.51 4.03
C ASP A 58 -7.17 -3.75 3.01
N ILE A 59 -6.89 -4.57 2.00
CA ILE A 59 -7.87 -5.00 0.98
C ILE A 59 -8.13 -6.50 1.06
N HIS A 60 -7.14 -7.31 1.45
CA HIS A 60 -7.28 -8.75 1.68
C HIS A 60 -8.05 -9.51 0.60
N GLY A 61 -7.65 -9.33 -0.67
CA GLY A 61 -8.25 -10.05 -1.80
C GLY A 61 -9.72 -9.74 -2.06
N GLN A 62 -10.24 -8.61 -1.55
CA GLN A 62 -11.60 -8.14 -1.84
C GLN A 62 -11.63 -7.30 -3.13
N PHE A 63 -11.46 -7.97 -4.28
CA PHE A 63 -11.34 -7.28 -5.58
C PHE A 63 -12.54 -6.39 -5.94
N TYR A 64 -13.76 -6.83 -5.66
CA TYR A 64 -14.95 -6.03 -5.94
C TYR A 64 -15.06 -4.77 -5.07
N ASP A 65 -14.55 -4.83 -3.84
CA ASP A 65 -14.46 -3.65 -2.97
C ASP A 65 -13.37 -2.69 -3.45
N LEU A 66 -12.24 -3.21 -3.97
CA LEU A 66 -11.23 -2.39 -4.66
C LEU A 66 -11.84 -1.63 -5.86
N LEU A 67 -12.65 -2.30 -6.68
CA LEU A 67 -13.37 -1.63 -7.78
C LEU A 67 -14.33 -0.55 -7.26
N ASN A 68 -15.00 -0.81 -6.14
CA ASN A 68 -15.88 0.17 -5.51
C ASN A 68 -15.10 1.40 -5.00
N ILE A 69 -13.91 1.22 -4.42
CA ILE A 69 -13.01 2.33 -4.04
C ILE A 69 -12.72 3.21 -5.26
N PHE A 70 -12.36 2.60 -6.39
CA PHE A 70 -12.09 3.35 -7.63
C PHE A 70 -13.34 4.00 -8.23
N THR A 71 -14.51 3.38 -8.07
CA THR A 71 -15.78 3.96 -8.52
C THR A 71 -16.14 5.20 -7.70
N LEU A 72 -15.95 5.17 -6.38
CA LEU A 72 -16.31 6.26 -5.48
C LEU A 72 -15.28 7.40 -5.46
N ASN A 73 -13.99 7.07 -5.62
CA ASN A 73 -12.90 8.04 -5.45
C ASN A 73 -12.13 8.33 -6.76
N GLY A 74 -12.58 7.75 -7.88
CA GLY A 74 -11.93 7.86 -9.18
C GLY A 74 -10.78 6.86 -9.35
N LEU A 75 -10.44 6.56 -10.60
CA LEU A 75 -9.28 5.73 -10.90
C LEU A 75 -7.98 6.44 -10.51
N PRO A 76 -6.91 5.68 -10.22
CA PRO A 76 -5.58 6.24 -10.07
C PRO A 76 -5.14 7.02 -11.31
N SER A 77 -4.56 8.19 -11.09
CA SER A 77 -3.98 9.04 -12.13
C SER A 77 -2.92 9.97 -11.52
N GLN A 78 -2.30 10.81 -12.35
CA GLN A 78 -1.37 11.84 -11.84
C GLN A 78 -2.10 12.85 -10.93
N ASP A 79 -3.35 13.18 -11.24
CA ASP A 79 -4.18 14.12 -10.45
C ASP A 79 -4.92 13.43 -9.29
N ASN A 80 -4.94 12.10 -9.25
CA ASN A 80 -5.60 11.30 -8.21
C ASN A 80 -4.65 10.23 -7.66
N PRO A 81 -3.63 10.63 -6.88
CA PRO A 81 -2.64 9.70 -6.34
C PRO A 81 -3.17 8.84 -5.19
N TYR A 82 -2.66 7.62 -5.09
CA TYR A 82 -3.02 6.63 -4.08
C TYR A 82 -1.80 6.05 -3.36
N LEU A 83 -1.96 5.75 -2.08
CA LEU A 83 -1.12 4.84 -1.31
C LEU A 83 -1.97 3.69 -0.77
N PHE A 84 -1.66 2.46 -1.17
CA PHE A 84 -2.22 1.26 -0.55
C PHE A 84 -1.24 0.73 0.51
N ASN A 85 -1.68 0.69 1.77
CA ASN A 85 -0.83 0.52 2.93
C ASN A 85 -0.75 -0.94 3.43
N GLY A 86 -0.30 -1.85 2.58
CA GLY A 86 -0.10 -3.27 2.90
C GLY A 86 -1.38 -4.10 2.93
N ASP A 87 -1.22 -5.40 3.15
CA ASP A 87 -2.28 -6.39 3.32
C ASP A 87 -3.28 -6.39 2.15
N PHE A 88 -2.72 -6.52 0.94
CA PHE A 88 -3.47 -6.59 -0.31
C PHE A 88 -4.06 -7.97 -0.56
N VAL A 89 -3.34 -9.00 -0.13
CA VAL A 89 -3.60 -10.41 -0.40
C VAL A 89 -4.03 -11.15 0.87
N ASP A 90 -4.26 -12.46 0.72
CA ASP A 90 -4.74 -13.39 1.74
C ASP A 90 -6.17 -13.12 2.23
N ARG A 91 -6.77 -14.14 2.87
CA ARG A 91 -8.14 -14.18 3.40
C ARG A 91 -9.22 -14.14 2.31
N GLY A 92 -9.24 -13.13 1.46
CA GLY A 92 -10.14 -13.06 0.30
C GLY A 92 -9.66 -13.92 -0.86
N SER A 93 -10.62 -14.38 -1.67
CA SER A 93 -10.39 -15.33 -2.77
C SER A 93 -10.09 -14.69 -4.13
N PHE A 94 -9.94 -13.36 -4.16
CA PHE A 94 -9.57 -12.59 -5.36
C PHE A 94 -8.26 -11.81 -5.14
N SER A 95 -7.31 -12.42 -4.41
CA SER A 95 -6.03 -11.79 -4.08
C SER A 95 -5.17 -11.57 -5.33
N VAL A 96 -5.20 -12.48 -6.29
CA VAL A 96 -4.48 -12.37 -7.56
C VAL A 96 -5.00 -11.18 -8.39
N GLU A 97 -6.31 -10.97 -8.44
CA GLU A 97 -6.95 -9.87 -9.17
C GLU A 97 -6.58 -8.53 -8.52
N VAL A 98 -6.65 -8.45 -7.19
CA VAL A 98 -6.22 -7.27 -6.43
C VAL A 98 -4.76 -6.94 -6.73
N ILE A 99 -3.83 -7.87 -6.48
CA ILE A 99 -2.41 -7.55 -6.57
C ILE A 99 -1.97 -7.24 -8.01
N LEU A 100 -2.51 -7.93 -9.02
CA LEU A 100 -2.22 -7.61 -10.41
C LEU A 100 -2.73 -6.23 -10.81
N SER A 101 -3.89 -5.82 -10.28
CA SER A 101 -4.45 -4.49 -10.53
C SER A 101 -3.60 -3.39 -9.88
N LEU A 102 -3.21 -3.57 -8.61
CA LEU A 102 -2.36 -2.63 -7.89
C LEU A 102 -0.97 -2.50 -8.55
N LEU A 103 -0.33 -3.62 -8.89
CA LEU A 103 0.96 -3.61 -9.58
C LEU A 103 0.86 -3.02 -11.00
N GLY A 104 -0.27 -3.24 -11.68
CA GLY A 104 -0.54 -2.61 -12.98
C GLY A 104 -0.58 -1.08 -12.87
N PHE A 105 -1.31 -0.55 -11.87
CA PHE A 105 -1.32 0.89 -11.60
C PHE A 105 0.03 1.42 -11.13
N LYS A 106 0.81 0.65 -10.36
CA LYS A 106 2.19 1.00 -10.02
C LYS A 106 3.08 1.14 -11.25
N VAL A 107 2.94 0.24 -12.22
CA VAL A 107 3.69 0.31 -13.48
C VAL A 107 3.22 1.47 -14.36
N LEU A 108 1.93 1.80 -14.32
CA LEU A 108 1.35 2.90 -15.10
C LEU A 108 1.70 4.28 -14.52
N TYR A 109 1.68 4.42 -13.19
CA TYR A 109 1.89 5.66 -12.46
C TYR A 109 2.93 5.49 -11.34
N PRO A 110 4.21 5.22 -11.66
CA PRO A 110 5.23 4.89 -10.66
C PRO A 110 5.42 5.97 -9.58
N ASP A 111 5.18 7.23 -9.93
CA ASP A 111 5.36 8.39 -9.04
C ASP A 111 4.05 8.90 -8.41
N HIS A 112 2.91 8.28 -8.70
CA HIS A 112 1.58 8.69 -8.19
C HIS A 112 0.77 7.53 -7.61
N PHE A 113 1.23 6.30 -7.77
CA PHE A 113 0.67 5.10 -7.16
C PHE A 113 1.71 4.43 -6.27
N PHE A 114 1.41 4.37 -4.98
CA PHE A 114 2.32 3.94 -3.94
C PHE A 114 1.78 2.69 -3.23
N MET A 115 2.69 1.82 -2.82
CA MET A 115 2.35 0.56 -2.15
C MET A 115 3.35 0.35 -1.02
N SER A 116 2.84 0.17 0.19
CA SER A 116 3.64 -0.25 1.36
C SER A 116 3.49 -1.75 1.58
N ARG A 117 4.53 -2.38 2.12
CA ARG A 117 4.49 -3.78 2.55
C ARG A 117 3.64 -3.90 3.82
N GLY A 118 2.73 -4.88 3.86
CA GLY A 118 2.06 -5.35 5.07
C GLY A 118 2.67 -6.66 5.58
N ASN A 119 2.14 -7.22 6.67
CA ASN A 119 2.61 -8.53 7.13
C ASN A 119 2.15 -9.67 6.23
N HIS A 120 1.01 -9.51 5.54
CA HIS A 120 0.52 -10.53 4.61
C HIS A 120 1.31 -10.61 3.31
N GLU A 121 2.17 -9.64 2.98
CA GLU A 121 3.16 -9.76 1.90
C GLU A 121 4.43 -10.51 2.37
N SER A 122 4.23 -11.72 2.93
CA SER A 122 5.28 -12.64 3.42
C SER A 122 4.92 -14.11 3.22
N ILE A 123 5.95 -14.96 3.05
CA ILE A 123 5.80 -16.39 2.76
C ILE A 123 4.93 -17.09 3.80
N ASN A 124 5.24 -16.88 5.09
CA ASN A 124 4.55 -17.56 6.18
C ASN A 124 3.05 -17.23 6.21
N MET A 125 2.68 -15.99 5.90
CA MET A 125 1.28 -15.60 5.85
C MET A 125 0.60 -16.18 4.61
N ASN A 126 1.22 -16.06 3.44
CA ASN A 126 0.63 -16.52 2.18
C ASN A 126 0.41 -18.04 2.13
N GLN A 127 1.27 -18.80 2.82
CA GLN A 127 1.11 -20.25 3.00
C GLN A 127 -0.10 -20.61 3.86
N MET A 128 -0.35 -19.86 4.93
CA MET A 128 -1.43 -20.15 5.86
C MET A 128 -2.78 -19.56 5.45
N TYR A 129 -2.78 -18.41 4.77
CA TYR A 129 -3.99 -17.61 4.56
C TYR A 129 -4.45 -17.50 3.09
N GLY A 130 -3.81 -18.25 2.19
CA GLY A 130 -4.40 -18.67 0.93
C GLY A 130 -3.77 -18.12 -0.33
N PHE A 131 -2.99 -17.03 -0.29
CA PHE A 131 -2.45 -16.43 -1.50
C PHE A 131 -1.51 -17.37 -2.28
N GLU A 132 -0.65 -18.14 -1.60
CA GLU A 132 0.20 -19.13 -2.29
C GLU A 132 -0.68 -20.15 -3.03
N GLY A 133 -1.71 -20.67 -2.36
CA GLY A 133 -2.65 -21.62 -2.95
C GLY A 133 -3.37 -21.03 -4.17
N GLU A 134 -3.83 -19.79 -4.07
CA GLU A 134 -4.53 -19.08 -5.15
C GLU A 134 -3.62 -18.87 -6.37
N VAL A 135 -2.38 -18.43 -6.18
CA VAL A 135 -1.41 -18.23 -7.27
C VAL A 135 -1.07 -19.55 -7.94
N ARG A 136 -0.85 -20.63 -7.17
CA ARG A 136 -0.54 -21.95 -7.73
C ARG A 136 -1.71 -22.53 -8.52
N ALA A 137 -2.95 -22.29 -8.07
CA ALA A 137 -4.15 -22.72 -8.77
C ALA A 137 -4.40 -21.93 -10.07
N LYS A 138 -4.24 -20.59 -10.04
CA LYS A 138 -4.48 -19.74 -11.21
C LYS A 138 -3.31 -19.78 -12.21
N TYR A 139 -2.08 -19.83 -11.73
CA TYR A 139 -0.85 -19.77 -12.52
C TYR A 139 0.07 -20.95 -12.31
N SER A 140 1.14 -20.80 -11.53
CA SER A 140 2.18 -21.81 -11.31
C SER A 140 3.04 -21.48 -10.09
N GLN A 141 3.86 -22.44 -9.66
CA GLN A 141 4.87 -22.23 -8.61
C GLN A 141 5.80 -21.06 -8.94
N GLN A 142 6.30 -20.99 -10.18
CA GLN A 142 7.24 -19.94 -10.60
C GLN A 142 6.61 -18.54 -10.55
N MET A 143 5.30 -18.42 -10.68
CA MET A 143 4.61 -17.15 -10.52
C MET A 143 4.59 -16.73 -9.04
N TRP A 144 4.34 -17.69 -8.14
CA TRP A 144 4.37 -17.48 -6.71
C TRP A 144 5.76 -17.07 -6.21
N ASP A 145 6.81 -17.75 -6.68
CA ASP A 145 8.19 -17.40 -6.34
C ASP A 145 8.50 -15.94 -6.74
N LEU A 146 8.04 -15.51 -7.92
CA LEU A 146 8.20 -14.13 -8.38
C LEU A 146 7.39 -13.10 -7.56
N PHE A 147 6.16 -13.43 -7.16
CA PHE A 147 5.40 -12.57 -6.23
C PHE A 147 6.15 -12.40 -4.90
N THR A 148 6.71 -13.49 -4.37
CA THR A 148 7.49 -13.47 -3.14
C THR A 148 8.71 -12.57 -3.26
N GLU A 149 9.45 -12.64 -4.38
CA GLU A 149 10.57 -11.74 -4.65
C GLU A 149 10.13 -10.27 -4.68
N ILE A 150 9.01 -9.96 -5.32
CA ILE A 150 8.50 -8.58 -5.42
C ILE A 150 8.06 -8.06 -4.05
N PHE A 151 7.40 -8.89 -3.24
CA PHE A 151 6.96 -8.51 -1.90
C PHE A 151 8.12 -8.13 -0.99
N ASN A 152 9.30 -8.75 -1.17
CA ASN A 152 10.50 -8.37 -0.43
C ASN A 152 11.00 -6.95 -0.79
N TRP A 153 10.71 -6.47 -2.00
CA TRP A 153 11.14 -5.15 -2.46
C TRP A 153 10.15 -4.03 -2.15
N LEU A 154 8.93 -4.34 -1.69
CA LEU A 154 7.95 -3.33 -1.31
C LEU A 154 8.50 -2.40 -0.21
N PRO A 155 8.38 -1.07 -0.35
CA PRO A 155 8.74 -0.11 0.69
C PRO A 155 8.03 -0.41 2.01
N LEU A 156 8.70 -0.15 3.12
CA LEU A 156 8.16 -0.42 4.47
C LEU A 156 7.32 0.74 5.00
N ALA A 157 7.60 1.96 4.54
CA ALA A 157 6.93 3.17 5.01
C ALA A 157 6.92 4.27 3.95
N HIS A 158 5.98 5.20 4.08
CA HIS A 158 5.91 6.41 3.27
C HIS A 158 5.86 7.66 4.15
N LEU A 159 6.63 8.69 3.79
CA LEU A 159 6.61 10.00 4.47
C LEU A 159 5.97 11.03 3.54
N LEU A 160 4.72 11.39 3.83
CA LEU A 160 3.95 12.35 3.02
C LEU A 160 4.26 13.78 3.48
N GLN A 161 4.63 14.65 2.54
CA GLN A 161 4.90 16.07 2.78
C GLN A 161 5.87 16.35 3.94
N SER A 162 6.81 15.43 4.19
CA SER A 162 7.74 15.46 5.33
C SER A 162 7.06 15.62 6.70
N ARG A 163 5.78 15.23 6.82
CA ARG A 163 4.95 15.48 8.01
C ARG A 163 4.19 14.24 8.48
N VAL A 164 3.67 13.44 7.57
CA VAL A 164 2.82 12.29 7.91
C VAL A 164 3.58 11.01 7.57
N LEU A 165 3.98 10.25 8.59
CA LEU A 165 4.55 8.93 8.42
C LEU A 165 3.43 7.89 8.36
N VAL A 166 3.41 7.10 7.28
CA VAL A 166 2.46 6.01 7.06
C VAL A 166 3.23 4.69 7.11
N THR A 167 2.82 3.83 8.05
CA THR A 167 3.28 2.44 8.20
C THR A 167 2.07 1.52 8.24
N HIS A 168 2.24 0.24 7.88
CA HIS A 168 1.14 -0.72 7.92
C HIS A 168 0.72 -1.07 9.36
N GLY A 169 1.66 -1.53 10.18
CA GLY A 169 1.40 -1.98 11.55
C GLY A 169 1.41 -0.86 12.59
N GLY A 170 2.58 -0.29 12.85
CA GLY A 170 2.75 0.72 13.89
C GLY A 170 4.15 1.32 13.97
N LEU A 171 4.45 1.92 15.12
CA LEU A 171 5.76 2.48 15.44
C LEU A 171 6.73 1.41 15.96
N PHE A 172 7.92 1.83 16.36
CA PHE A 172 9.01 0.96 16.77
C PHE A 172 8.87 0.44 18.20
N SER A 173 9.45 -0.72 18.48
CA SER A 173 9.57 -1.23 19.85
C SER A 173 10.66 -0.53 20.68
N ARG A 174 11.44 0.37 20.06
CA ARG A 174 12.52 1.15 20.67
C ARG A 174 12.20 2.64 20.57
N ASP A 175 12.42 3.36 21.66
CA ASP A 175 12.32 4.83 21.68
C ASP A 175 13.46 5.49 20.89
N GLY A 176 13.21 6.72 20.44
CA GLY A 176 14.23 7.57 19.80
C GLY A 176 14.65 7.14 18.38
N VAL A 177 13.95 6.17 17.77
CA VAL A 177 14.19 5.78 16.38
C VAL A 177 13.92 6.97 15.45
N LYS A 178 14.91 7.32 14.64
CA LYS A 178 14.81 8.39 13.67
C LYS A 178 14.27 7.88 12.35
N VAL A 179 13.55 8.75 11.64
CA VAL A 179 13.05 8.47 10.29
C VAL A 179 14.18 8.08 9.32
N SER A 180 15.38 8.65 9.49
CA SER A 180 16.55 8.28 8.69
C SER A 180 16.95 6.81 8.83
N GLU A 181 16.75 6.20 10.01
CA GLU A 181 17.09 4.79 10.23
C GLU A 181 16.18 3.83 9.44
N LEU A 182 15.00 4.28 9.01
CA LEU A 182 14.12 3.50 8.13
C LEU A 182 14.66 3.39 6.70
N VAL A 183 15.41 4.38 6.23
CA VAL A 183 15.91 4.45 4.86
C VAL A 183 16.91 3.32 4.61
N ASP A 184 17.76 3.04 5.61
CA ASP A 184 18.87 2.10 5.53
C ASP A 184 18.49 0.63 5.82
N ILE A 185 17.20 0.34 6.03
CA ILE A 185 16.75 -1.03 6.29
C ILE A 185 16.94 -1.87 5.02
N ASP A 186 17.75 -2.93 5.12
CA ASP A 186 17.77 -4.01 4.14
C ASP A 186 16.44 -4.80 4.22
N ARG A 187 15.53 -4.44 3.31
CA ARG A 187 14.16 -4.93 3.27
C ARG A 187 13.98 -6.14 2.36
N ASN A 188 14.95 -6.46 1.48
CA ASN A 188 14.83 -7.54 0.49
C ASN A 188 15.01 -8.93 1.14
N ARG A 189 14.11 -9.25 2.06
CA ARG A 189 14.08 -10.49 2.83
C ARG A 189 12.70 -10.69 3.43
N GLN A 190 12.46 -11.87 3.99
CA GLN A 190 11.27 -12.08 4.82
C GLN A 190 11.35 -11.21 6.09
N PRO A 191 10.21 -10.70 6.60
CA PRO A 191 10.18 -9.97 7.85
C PRO A 191 10.74 -10.83 8.98
N PRO A 192 11.67 -10.30 9.81
CA PRO A 192 12.19 -11.06 10.94
C PRO A 192 11.10 -11.26 12.00
N GLU A 193 11.21 -12.34 12.78
CA GLU A 193 10.29 -12.58 13.90
C GLU A 193 10.44 -11.52 15.00
N GLU A 194 11.67 -11.05 15.21
CA GLU A 194 12.05 -10.04 16.18
C GLU A 194 12.88 -8.92 15.55
N GLY A 195 12.84 -7.74 16.13
CA GLY A 195 13.59 -6.58 15.66
C GLY A 195 12.85 -5.28 15.90
N TRP A 196 13.59 -4.18 16.02
CA TRP A 196 13.00 -2.88 16.35
C TRP A 196 12.01 -2.37 15.29
N TYR A 197 12.17 -2.81 14.03
CA TYR A 197 11.34 -2.42 12.89
C TYR A 197 10.30 -3.48 12.51
N SER A 198 10.27 -4.66 13.14
CA SER A 198 9.27 -5.69 12.81
C SER A 198 7.83 -5.22 13.09
N THR A 199 7.69 -4.27 14.02
CA THR A 199 6.42 -3.62 14.36
C THR A 199 5.92 -2.64 13.29
N VAL A 200 6.76 -2.25 12.32
CA VAL A 200 6.33 -1.47 11.14
C VAL A 200 5.34 -2.27 10.29
N LEU A 201 5.49 -3.60 10.28
CA LEU A 201 4.63 -4.53 9.53
C LEU A 201 3.60 -5.21 10.42
N ARG A 202 3.73 -5.18 11.74
CA ARG A 202 2.83 -5.87 12.67
C ARG A 202 2.41 -4.92 13.79
N PRO A 203 1.11 -4.70 14.03
CA PRO A 203 0.67 -3.97 15.21
C PRO A 203 1.27 -4.60 16.48
N LEU A 204 1.75 -3.78 17.42
CA LEU A 204 2.18 -4.26 18.72
C LEU A 204 1.03 -5.02 19.39
N ARG A 205 1.22 -6.31 19.69
CA ARG A 205 0.29 -7.06 20.53
C ARG A 205 0.25 -6.36 21.90
N ARG A 206 -0.89 -5.74 22.22
CA ARG A 206 -1.12 -5.07 23.51
C ARG A 206 -0.85 -6.05 24.66
N LYS A 207 -0.11 -5.62 25.68
CA LYS A 207 -0.47 -6.00 27.06
C LYS A 207 -1.79 -5.30 27.36
N VAL A 208 -2.80 -6.07 27.79
CA VAL A 208 -4.12 -5.57 28.19
C VAL A 208 -3.95 -4.38 29.14
N GLY A 209 -4.52 -3.20 28.85
CA GLY A 209 -4.71 -2.16 29.87
C GLY A 209 -4.48 -0.69 29.52
N THR A 210 -3.88 -0.31 28.38
CA THR A 210 -3.60 1.12 28.11
C THR A 210 -4.26 1.63 26.83
N PRO A 211 -5.19 2.61 26.89
CA PRO A 211 -5.76 3.22 25.71
C PRO A 211 -4.82 4.31 25.18
N LEU A 212 -4.30 4.12 23.97
CA LEU A 212 -3.87 5.22 23.12
C LEU A 212 -4.99 5.42 22.09
N TYR A 213 -5.65 6.57 22.17
CA TYR A 213 -6.54 7.02 21.11
C TYR A 213 -5.70 7.37 19.87
N SER A 214 -5.79 6.57 18.82
CA SER A 214 -5.81 7.08 17.45
C SER A 214 -7.22 6.86 16.94
N ALA A 215 -8.02 7.93 16.95
CA ALA A 215 -9.35 7.90 16.40
C ALA A 215 -9.24 7.79 14.86
N LEU A 216 -9.67 6.66 14.30
CA LEU A 216 -10.33 6.61 12.98
C LEU A 216 -11.35 5.46 13.00
N SER A 217 -12.51 5.72 13.61
CA SER A 217 -13.73 4.99 13.27
C SER A 217 -14.27 5.55 11.95
N GLY A 218 -14.26 4.75 10.89
CA GLY A 218 -14.73 5.11 9.56
C GLY A 218 -13.58 5.51 8.63
N GLY A 219 -13.16 4.57 7.78
CA GLY A 219 -12.02 4.72 6.88
C GLY A 219 -12.14 5.90 5.92
N ARG A 220 -11.47 7.01 6.25
CA ARG A 220 -10.95 8.02 5.32
C ARG A 220 -10.08 9.01 6.08
N LEU A 221 -8.78 9.07 5.76
CA LEU A 221 -7.98 10.25 6.04
C LEU A 221 -7.97 11.09 4.75
N VAL A 222 -8.88 12.07 4.65
CA VAL A 222 -8.84 13.07 3.57
C VAL A 222 -8.15 14.31 4.14
N LEU A 223 -6.93 14.60 3.67
CA LEU A 223 -6.27 15.87 3.97
C LEU A 223 -6.96 16.97 3.15
N GLN A 224 -8.02 17.58 3.69
CA GLN A 224 -8.58 18.81 3.14
C GLN A 224 -7.70 19.99 3.57
N ARG A 225 -7.25 20.82 2.61
CA ARG A 225 -6.67 22.13 2.90
C ARG A 225 -7.78 23.01 3.50
N THR A 226 -7.75 23.28 4.80
CA THR A 226 -8.57 24.36 5.39
C THR A 226 -7.99 25.71 4.95
N PRO A 227 -8.80 26.66 4.46
CA PRO A 227 -8.33 28.02 4.23
C PRO A 227 -7.99 28.68 5.58
N PRO A 228 -7.03 29.62 5.60
CA PRO A 228 -6.66 30.30 6.84
C PRO A 228 -7.87 31.09 7.37
N SER A 229 -8.23 30.84 8.63
CA SER A 229 -9.20 31.65 9.35
C SER A 229 -8.65 33.08 9.52
N PRO A 230 -9.48 34.13 9.38
CA PRO A 230 -9.04 35.48 9.66
C PRO A 230 -8.73 35.62 11.16
N LEU A 231 -7.59 36.25 11.47
CA LEU A 231 -7.21 36.64 12.83
C LEU A 231 -8.32 37.49 13.47
N PRO A 232 -8.65 37.30 14.75
CA PRO A 232 -9.64 38.13 15.41
C PRO A 232 -9.08 39.54 15.57
N THR A 233 -9.80 40.51 15.02
CA THR A 233 -9.60 41.93 15.32
C THR A 233 -9.84 42.16 16.81
N ALA A 234 -8.89 42.82 17.46
CA ALA A 234 -9.02 43.26 18.85
C ALA A 234 -10.26 44.15 18.98
N VAL A 235 -11.21 43.73 19.81
CA VAL A 235 -12.29 44.59 20.29
C VAL A 235 -11.72 45.34 21.48
N ASP A 236 -11.54 46.64 21.29
CA ASP A 236 -11.20 47.62 22.31
C ASP A 236 -12.36 47.71 23.31
N HIS A 237 -12.07 47.53 24.60
CA HIS A 237 -13.03 47.78 25.67
C HIS A 237 -12.54 48.97 26.49
N SER A 238 -13.40 50.00 26.51
CA SER A 238 -13.46 51.23 27.32
C SER A 238 -12.39 52.28 27.11
#